data_AF-A0A1H2DS53-F1
#
_entry.id   AF-A0A1H2DS53-F1
#
_cell.length_a   1.000
_cell.length_b   1.000
_cell.length_c   1.000
_cell.angle_alpha   90.00
_cell.angle_beta   90.00
_cell.angle_gamma   90.00
#
_symmetry.space_group_name_H-M   'P 1'
#
loop_
_entity.id
_entity.type
_entity.pdbx_description
1 polymer ?
#
loop_
_entity_poly.entity_id
_entity_poly.type
_entity_poly.pdbx_seq_one_letter_code
_entity_poly.pdbx_strand_id
1 'polypeptide(L)'
;MKIGTKSILFGVHAFWLHPILIAIGWWRLYGFPLDLRLWVAFFVHDLGYFGKPNMDGPEGEIHPEFGAAIMRRLFGDEWGDFCLLHSRYYAKRVGRPVSALCTRQDGDYPRTLVALHPEVLALRGASGVH
;
A
#
# COMPACT_ATOMS: atom_id res chain seq x y z
N MET A 1 -15.24 13.55 16.69
CA MET A 1 -14.29 13.35 15.57
C MET A 1 -14.82 12.22 14.68
N LYS A 2 -14.67 12.32 13.36
CA LYS A 2 -15.10 11.26 12.43
C LYS A 2 -14.27 9.99 12.61
N ILE A 3 -14.87 8.83 12.35
CA ILE A 3 -14.27 7.53 12.69
C ILE A 3 -12.94 7.28 11.96
N GLY A 4 -12.82 7.69 10.69
CA GLY A 4 -11.56 7.58 9.93
C GLY A 4 -10.44 8.45 10.51
N THR A 5 -10.76 9.64 11.04
CA THR A 5 -9.76 10.51 11.71
C THR A 5 -9.32 9.93 13.05
N LYS A 6 -10.22 9.27 13.79
CA LYS A 6 -9.86 8.54 15.00
C LYS A 6 -8.93 7.36 14.68
N SER A 7 -9.18 6.66 13.56
CA SER A 7 -8.37 5.52 13.12
C SER A 7 -6.95 5.92 12.70
N ILE A 8 -6.80 7.05 12.00
CA ILE A 8 -5.49 7.59 11.57
C ILE A 8 -4.65 8.10 12.74
N LEU A 9 -5.27 8.67 13.79
CA LEU A 9 -4.53 9.26 14.90
C LEU A 9 -4.25 8.26 16.03
N PHE A 10 -5.21 7.37 16.32
CA PHE A 10 -5.18 6.51 17.51
C PHE A 10 -5.66 5.07 17.25
N GLY A 11 -5.92 4.68 16.00
CA GLY A 11 -6.40 3.34 15.65
C GLY A 11 -5.39 2.52 14.86
N VAL A 12 -5.89 1.51 14.15
CA VAL A 12 -5.06 0.58 13.36
C VAL A 12 -4.30 1.26 12.23
N HIS A 13 -4.73 2.46 11.80
CA HIS A 13 -4.06 3.27 10.80
C HIS A 13 -3.23 4.42 11.40
N ALA A 14 -2.84 4.30 12.68
CA ALA A 14 -2.00 5.28 13.36
C ALA A 14 -0.80 5.68 12.46
N PHE A 15 -0.83 6.89 11.89
CA PHE A 15 0.12 7.31 10.84
C PHE A 15 1.59 7.28 11.30
N TRP A 16 1.82 7.26 12.61
CA TRP A 16 3.13 7.21 13.23
C TRP A 16 3.63 5.79 13.52
N LEU A 17 2.75 4.77 13.54
CA LEU A 17 3.10 3.38 13.85
C LEU A 17 2.87 2.44 12.67
N HIS A 18 1.72 2.58 12.01
CA HIS A 18 1.28 1.70 10.92
C HIS A 18 2.28 1.67 9.76
N PRO A 19 2.83 2.80 9.26
CA PRO A 19 3.85 2.75 8.20
C PRO A 19 5.11 1.99 8.60
N ILE A 20 5.50 2.01 9.88
CA ILE A 20 6.65 1.26 10.40
C ILE A 20 6.34 -0.24 10.42
N LEU A 21 5.13 -0.63 10.82
CA LEU A 21 4.70 -2.04 10.81
C LEU A 21 4.65 -2.58 9.37
N ILE A 22 4.18 -1.78 8.41
CA ILE A 22 4.22 -2.13 6.99
C ILE A 22 5.67 -2.27 6.50
N ALA A 23 6.58 -1.36 6.87
CA ALA A 23 7.99 -1.46 6.53
C ALA A 23 8.65 -2.73 7.11
N ILE A 24 8.30 -3.13 8.34
CA ILE A 24 8.76 -4.39 8.95
C ILE A 24 8.21 -5.60 8.20
N GLY A 25 6.92 -5.59 7.84
CA GLY A 25 6.30 -6.63 7.02
C GLY A 25 6.97 -6.75 5.66
N TRP A 26 7.25 -5.62 5.02
CA TRP A 26 7.99 -5.55 3.77
C TRP A 26 9.39 -6.15 3.90
N TRP A 27 10.14 -5.77 4.95
CA TRP A 27 11.47 -6.30 5.19
C TRP A 27 11.48 -7.83 5.26
N ARG A 28 10.52 -8.42 5.98
CA ARG A 28 10.42 -9.89 6.08
C ARG A 28 10.10 -10.60 4.77
N LEU A 29 9.43 -9.94 3.82
CA LEU A 29 8.97 -10.55 2.56
C LEU A 29 9.88 -10.29 1.37
N TYR A 30 10.51 -9.11 1.35
CA TYR A 30 11.19 -8.57 0.18
C TYR A 30 12.59 -8.02 0.46
N GLY A 31 13.02 -7.94 1.73
CA GLY A 31 14.28 -7.29 2.11
C GLY A 31 14.10 -5.83 2.54
N PHE A 32 15.15 -5.23 3.10
CA PHE A 32 15.07 -3.89 3.70
C PHE A 32 14.64 -2.85 2.65
N PRO A 33 13.60 -2.03 2.90
CA PRO A 33 13.09 -1.06 1.94
C PRO A 33 14.07 0.13 1.82
N LEU A 34 15.08 0.01 0.97
CA LEU A 34 16.05 1.09 0.71
C LEU A 34 15.46 2.21 -0.16
N ASP A 35 14.40 1.92 -0.93
CA ASP A 35 13.78 2.89 -1.81
C ASP A 35 12.88 3.86 -1.02
N LEU A 36 13.18 5.16 -1.11
CA LEU A 36 12.40 6.23 -0.51
C LEU A 36 10.94 6.22 -0.97
N ARG A 37 10.66 5.79 -2.21
CA ARG A 37 9.30 5.70 -2.76
C ARG A 37 8.44 4.72 -1.98
N LEU A 38 9.03 3.62 -1.48
CA LEU A 38 8.34 2.66 -0.61
C LEU A 38 7.97 3.31 0.73
N TRP A 39 8.87 4.09 1.33
CA TRP A 39 8.57 4.81 2.57
C TRP A 39 7.44 5.82 2.39
N VAL A 40 7.43 6.56 1.28
CA VAL A 40 6.32 7.47 0.98
C VAL A 40 5.02 6.67 0.75
N ALA A 41 5.07 5.56 0.00
CA ALA A 41 3.92 4.69 -0.21
C ALA A 41 3.33 4.16 1.11
N PHE A 42 4.18 3.66 2.02
CA PHE A 42 3.76 3.18 3.35
C PHE A 42 3.13 4.28 4.18
N PHE A 43 3.60 5.51 4.04
CA PHE A 43 3.05 6.64 4.77
C PHE A 43 1.69 7.08 4.20
N VAL A 44 1.56 7.19 2.88
CA VAL A 44 0.39 7.83 2.26
C VAL A 44 -0.76 6.89 1.94
N HIS A 45 -0.53 5.57 1.90
CA HIS A 45 -1.53 4.60 1.40
C HIS A 45 -2.89 4.66 2.11
N ASP A 46 -2.90 4.90 3.43
CA ASP A 46 -4.11 4.96 4.26
C ASP A 46 -4.53 6.37 4.67
N LEU A 47 -3.81 7.42 4.25
CA LEU A 47 -4.18 8.80 4.58
C LEU A 47 -5.55 9.22 4.02
N GLY A 48 -6.06 8.49 3.01
CA GLY A 48 -7.40 8.71 2.45
C GLY A 48 -8.56 8.44 3.41
N TYR A 49 -8.31 7.80 4.57
CA TYR A 49 -9.31 7.68 5.65
C TYR A 49 -9.54 9.01 6.41
N PHE A 50 -8.70 10.03 6.18
CA PHE A 50 -8.82 11.30 6.87
C PHE A 50 -10.15 11.99 6.53
N GLY A 51 -10.89 12.40 7.57
CA GLY A 51 -12.20 13.02 7.40
C GLY A 51 -13.33 12.10 6.90
N LYS A 52 -13.12 10.78 6.76
CA LYS A 52 -14.16 9.83 6.34
C LYS A 52 -15.11 9.45 7.49
N PRO A 53 -16.45 9.52 7.29
CA PRO A 53 -17.44 9.23 8.33
C PRO A 53 -17.62 7.72 8.56
N ASN A 54 -17.30 6.89 7.57
CA ASN A 54 -17.35 5.43 7.61
C ASN A 54 -16.08 4.84 6.95
N MET A 55 -15.59 3.72 7.48
CA MET A 55 -14.43 2.99 6.95
C MET A 55 -14.83 1.79 6.09
N ASP A 56 -15.98 1.18 6.39
CA ASP A 56 -16.48 -0.01 5.67
C ASP A 56 -17.58 0.35 4.66
N GLY A 57 -17.96 1.64 4.59
CA GLY A 57 -18.91 2.15 3.61
C GLY A 57 -18.26 2.57 2.29
N PRO A 58 -19.05 3.01 1.30
CA PRO A 58 -18.56 3.46 -0.01
C PRO A 58 -17.47 4.54 0.08
N GLU A 59 -17.50 5.38 1.12
CA GLU A 59 -16.51 6.43 1.33
C GLU A 59 -15.17 5.92 1.86
N GLY A 60 -15.19 4.79 2.57
CA GLY A 60 -14.02 4.09 3.06
C GLY A 60 -13.37 3.26 1.95
N GLU A 61 -14.15 2.66 1.05
CA GLU A 61 -13.64 1.89 -0.10
C GLU A 61 -12.72 2.69 -1.03
N ILE A 62 -12.90 4.01 -1.08
CA ILE A 62 -12.11 4.94 -1.91
C ILE A 62 -10.88 5.52 -1.21
N HIS A 63 -10.55 5.10 0.03
CA HIS A 63 -9.33 5.56 0.72
C HIS A 63 -8.03 5.42 -0.09
N PRO A 64 -7.83 4.41 -0.98
CA PRO A 64 -6.57 4.29 -1.71
C PRO A 64 -6.38 5.39 -2.76
N GLU A 65 -7.45 6.05 -3.20
CA GLU A 65 -7.39 7.06 -4.28
C GLU A 65 -6.55 8.27 -3.88
N PHE A 66 -6.63 8.70 -2.62
CA PHE A 66 -5.86 9.84 -2.13
C PHE A 66 -4.36 9.55 -2.11
N GLY A 67 -3.97 8.41 -1.53
CA GLY A 67 -2.57 7.96 -1.50
C GLY A 67 -2.05 7.74 -2.92
N ALA A 68 -2.84 7.12 -3.79
CA ALA A 68 -2.51 6.94 -5.20
C ALA A 68 -2.29 8.27 -5.91
N ALA A 69 -3.16 9.26 -5.73
CA ALA A 69 -3.01 10.58 -6.36
C ALA A 69 -1.69 11.27 -5.96
N ILE A 70 -1.30 11.17 -4.69
CA ILE A 70 -0.01 11.69 -4.21
C ILE A 70 1.14 10.95 -4.89
N MET A 71 1.12 9.62 -4.89
CA MET A 71 2.17 8.81 -5.50
C MET A 71 2.29 9.04 -7.00
N ARG A 72 1.16 9.20 -7.71
CA ARG A 72 1.14 9.58 -9.14
C ARG A 72 1.82 10.91 -9.36
N ARG A 73 1.50 11.90 -8.52
CA ARG A 73 2.05 13.24 -8.65
C ARG A 73 3.56 13.30 -8.40
N LEU A 74 4.06 12.48 -7.47
CA LEU A 74 5.46 12.48 -7.05
C LEU A 74 6.35 11.55 -7.88
N PHE A 75 5.85 10.37 -8.25
CA PHE A 75 6.66 9.27 -8.79
C PHE A 75 6.07 8.62 -10.05
N GLY A 76 4.93 9.10 -10.54
CA GLY A 76 4.31 8.64 -11.79
C GLY A 76 3.21 7.58 -11.61
N ASP A 77 2.54 7.27 -12.71
CA ASP A 77 1.31 6.45 -12.73
C ASP A 77 1.50 5.06 -12.15
N GLU A 78 2.66 4.46 -12.38
CA GLU A 78 3.04 3.17 -11.81
C GLU A 78 2.94 3.21 -10.28
N TRP A 79 3.63 4.14 -9.60
CA TRP A 79 3.60 4.24 -8.14
C TRP A 79 2.22 4.62 -7.59
N GLY A 80 1.44 5.33 -8.39
CA GLY A 80 0.03 5.51 -8.16
C GLY A 80 -0.75 4.22 -8.10
N ASP A 81 -0.64 3.39 -9.13
CA ASP A 81 -1.27 2.08 -9.21
C ASP A 81 -0.80 1.16 -8.09
N PHE A 82 0.48 1.23 -7.73
CA PHE A 82 1.04 0.51 -6.57
C PHE A 82 0.28 0.84 -5.28
N CYS A 83 0.02 2.12 -5.01
CA CYS A 83 -0.76 2.53 -3.85
C CYS A 83 -2.26 2.32 -4.04
N LEU A 84 -2.80 2.40 -5.25
CA LEU A 84 -4.24 2.24 -5.49
C LEU A 84 -4.70 0.80 -5.27
N LEU A 85 -3.89 -0.16 -5.72
CA LEU A 85 -4.23 -1.59 -5.76
C LEU A 85 -3.88 -2.32 -4.44
N HIS A 86 -3.51 -1.61 -3.38
CA HIS A 86 -3.28 -2.24 -2.08
C HIS A 86 -4.58 -2.71 -1.41
N SER A 87 -5.73 -2.10 -1.76
CA SER A 87 -7.05 -2.52 -1.29
C SER A 87 -7.60 -3.63 -2.19
N ARG A 88 -7.87 -4.81 -1.59
CA ARG A 88 -8.48 -5.96 -2.28
C ARG A 88 -9.82 -5.62 -2.89
N TYR A 89 -10.62 -4.84 -2.15
CA TYR A 89 -11.93 -4.43 -2.59
C TYR A 89 -11.83 -3.52 -3.82
N TYR A 90 -10.92 -2.53 -3.77
CA TYR A 90 -10.70 -1.62 -4.89
C TYR A 90 -10.19 -2.36 -6.12
N ALA A 91 -9.18 -3.23 -5.96
CA ALA A 91 -8.61 -4.04 -7.03
C ALA A 91 -9.67 -4.93 -7.71
N LYS A 92 -10.52 -5.60 -6.90
CA LYS A 92 -11.65 -6.40 -7.40
C LYS A 92 -12.65 -5.55 -8.18
N ARG A 93 -12.96 -4.33 -7.70
CA ARG A 93 -13.88 -3.39 -8.36
C ARG A 93 -13.38 -2.97 -9.74
N VAL A 94 -12.09 -2.72 -9.89
CA VAL A 94 -11.47 -2.31 -11.16
C VAL A 94 -10.99 -3.49 -12.01
N GLY A 95 -11.21 -4.73 -11.58
CA GLY A 95 -10.77 -5.94 -12.30
C GLY A 95 -9.25 -6.07 -12.43
N ARG A 96 -8.48 -5.43 -11.54
CA ARG A 96 -7.01 -5.46 -11.55
C ARG A 96 -6.49 -6.36 -10.42
N PRO A 97 -5.29 -6.93 -10.59
CA PRO A 97 -4.60 -7.61 -9.51
C PRO A 97 -4.24 -6.65 -8.36
N VAL A 98 -4.16 -7.18 -7.14
CA VAL A 98 -3.68 -6.41 -5.97
C VAL A 98 -2.18 -6.15 -6.09
N SER A 99 -1.73 -5.00 -5.59
CA SER A 99 -0.29 -4.68 -5.53
C SER A 99 0.40 -5.42 -4.38
N ALA A 100 1.73 -5.45 -4.41
CA ALA A 100 2.54 -6.06 -3.35
C ALA A 100 2.37 -5.38 -1.98
N LEU A 101 1.83 -4.15 -1.95
CA LEU A 101 1.46 -3.44 -0.72
C LEU A 101 0.26 -4.08 -0.01
N CYS A 102 -0.55 -4.88 -0.72
CA CYS A 102 -1.64 -5.67 -0.14
C CYS A 102 -1.09 -6.91 0.59
N THR A 103 -0.55 -6.71 1.79
CA THR A 103 0.05 -7.81 2.57
C THR A 103 -1.02 -8.72 3.19
N ARG A 104 -1.46 -9.74 2.46
CA ARG A 104 -1.86 -11.02 3.05
C ARG A 104 -1.04 -12.13 2.40
N GLN A 105 -0.09 -12.67 3.18
CA GLN A 105 0.58 -13.93 2.94
C GLN A 105 -0.44 -15.06 3.15
N ASP A 106 -1.10 -15.49 2.07
CA ASP A 106 -1.54 -16.89 2.00
C ASP A 106 -0.73 -17.53 0.89
N GLY A 107 -0.13 -18.68 1.19
CA GLY A 107 1.02 -19.29 0.51
C GLY A 107 0.85 -19.77 -0.94
N ASP A 108 0.07 -19.09 -1.76
CA ASP A 108 -0.01 -19.37 -3.20
C ASP A 108 -0.06 -18.06 -3.99
N TYR A 109 1.12 -17.49 -4.24
CA TYR A 109 1.28 -16.49 -5.28
C TYR A 109 1.50 -17.23 -6.60
N PRO A 110 0.52 -17.23 -7.54
CA PRO A 110 0.88 -17.53 -8.90
C PRO A 110 1.88 -16.44 -9.33
N ARG A 111 2.97 -16.86 -9.97
CA ARG A 111 4.06 -16.03 -10.54
C ARG A 111 3.58 -14.86 -11.44
N THR A 112 2.27 -14.70 -11.64
CA THR A 112 1.59 -13.74 -12.51
C THR A 112 1.22 -12.41 -11.86
N LEU A 113 1.27 -12.24 -10.53
CA LEU A 113 1.05 -10.94 -9.87
C LEU A 113 2.30 -10.02 -9.84
N VAL A 114 3.43 -10.59 -10.25
CA VAL A 114 4.76 -9.98 -10.43
C VAL A 114 4.83 -9.03 -11.64
N ALA A 115 3.77 -8.97 -12.44
CA ALA A 115 3.80 -8.38 -13.78
C ALA A 115 3.60 -6.86 -13.87
N LEU A 116 3.24 -6.15 -12.79
CA LEU A 116 2.94 -4.71 -12.89
C LEU A 116 4.07 -3.77 -12.44
N HIS A 117 5.09 -4.26 -11.74
CA HIS A 117 6.19 -3.43 -11.25
C HIS A 117 7.54 -4.17 -11.23
N PRO A 118 8.17 -4.37 -12.41
CA PRO A 118 9.47 -5.02 -12.49
C PRO A 118 10.56 -4.28 -11.69
N GLU A 119 10.47 -2.95 -11.53
CA GLU A 119 11.40 -2.18 -10.70
C GLU A 119 11.35 -2.56 -9.22
N VAL A 120 10.16 -2.82 -8.69
CA VAL A 120 9.95 -3.25 -7.28
C VAL A 120 10.51 -4.67 -7.06
N LEU A 121 10.52 -5.50 -8.09
CA LEU A 121 11.17 -6.81 -8.08
C LEU A 121 12.68 -6.75 -8.29
N ALA A 122 13.19 -5.78 -9.05
CA ALA A 122 14.63 -5.57 -9.21
C ALA A 122 15.30 -5.24 -7.85
N LEU A 123 14.57 -4.63 -6.91
CA LEU A 123 15.00 -4.44 -5.53
C LEU A 123 15.20 -5.77 -4.75
N ARG A 124 14.60 -6.89 -5.18
CA ARG A 124 14.92 -8.24 -4.63
C ARG A 124 16.30 -8.72 -5.03
N GLY A 125 16.84 -8.25 -6.16
CA GLY A 125 18.16 -8.64 -6.67
C GLY A 125 19.34 -7.93 -6.00
N ALA A 126 19.08 -6.90 -5.19
CA ALA A 126 20.13 -6.15 -4.48
C ALA A 126 20.47 -6.75 -3.11
N SER A 127 19.63 -7.60 -2.55
CA SER A 127 19.93 -8.37 -1.33
C SER A 127 20.30 -9.81 -1.70
N GLY A 128 21.46 -9.97 -2.34
CA GLY A 128 22.14 -11.27 -2.38
C GLY A 128 22.52 -11.66 -0.96
N VAL A 129 21.69 -12.46 -0.31
CA VAL A 129 22.09 -13.28 0.83
C VAL A 129 21.74 -14.71 0.45
N HIS A 130 22.79 -15.44 0.04
CA HIS A 130 22.83 -16.89 -0.08
C HIS A 130 22.57 -17.55 1.28
#